data_AF-A0AAW9KMZ3-F1
#
_entry.id   AF-A0AAW9KMZ3-F1
#
_cell.length_a   1.000
_cell.length_b   1.000
_cell.length_c   1.000
_cell.angle_alpha   90.00
_cell.angle_beta   90.00
_cell.angle_gamma   90.00
#
_symmetry.space_group_name_H-M   'P 1'
#
loop_
_entity.id
_entity.type
_entity.pdbx_description
1 polymer ?
#
loop_
_entity_poly.entity_id
_entity_poly.type
_entity_poly.pdbx_seq_one_letter_code
_entity_poly.pdbx_strand_id
1 'polypeptide(L)'
;ALIENGIANGGEIKLRSEVVGISKDDLENDVFKIKINDGEVIETKYIINAAGVYADKIHNMICEEEFKITPIRGEYYVIDKNQGKLFNNTVFQCPSKLGKGVLVTPTVHGNLIVGPNAETIID
;
A
#
# COMPACT_ATOMS: atom_id res chain seq x y z
N ALA A 1 -4.95 -12.40 9.75
CA ALA A 1 -6.12 -11.87 10.50
C ALA A 1 -7.21 -11.31 9.58
N LEU A 2 -7.04 -10.12 8.97
CA LEU A 2 -8.14 -9.45 8.24
C LEU A 2 -8.57 -10.19 6.96
N ILE A 3 -7.61 -10.56 6.10
CA ILE A 3 -7.91 -11.28 4.84
C ILE A 3 -8.55 -12.65 5.13
N GLU A 4 -8.01 -13.41 6.08
CA GLU A 4 -8.54 -14.71 6.48
C GLU A 4 -10.00 -14.61 6.95
N ASN A 5 -10.34 -13.58 7.72
CA ASN A 5 -11.72 -13.34 8.15
C ASN A 5 -12.63 -13.02 6.95
N GLY A 6 -12.17 -12.21 5.99
CA GLY A 6 -12.91 -11.94 4.76
C GLY A 6 -13.23 -13.21 3.98
N ILE A 7 -12.24 -14.11 3.84
CA ILE A 7 -12.41 -15.39 3.14
C ILE A 7 -13.38 -16.31 3.90
N ALA A 8 -13.26 -16.40 5.23
CA ALA A 8 -14.17 -17.20 6.04
C ALA A 8 -15.65 -16.75 5.94
N ASN A 9 -15.88 -15.49 5.56
CA ASN A 9 -17.21 -14.93 5.33
C ASN A 9 -17.63 -14.90 3.84
N GLY A 10 -16.95 -15.66 2.98
CA GLY A 10 -17.31 -15.83 1.57
C GLY A 10 -16.61 -14.89 0.59
N GLY A 11 -15.60 -14.13 1.05
CA GLY A 11 -14.73 -13.37 0.16
C GLY A 11 -13.77 -14.27 -0.62
N GLU A 12 -13.41 -13.85 -1.83
CA GLU A 12 -12.42 -14.53 -2.66
C GLU A 12 -11.14 -13.69 -2.75
N ILE A 13 -9.98 -14.36 -2.79
CA ILE A 13 -8.69 -13.71 -3.00
C ILE A 13 -7.99 -14.32 -4.22
N LYS A 14 -7.52 -13.44 -5.10
CA LYS A 14 -6.66 -13.80 -6.22
C LYS A 14 -5.31 -13.09 -6.08
N LEU A 15 -4.27 -13.87 -5.78
CA LEU A 15 -2.90 -13.38 -5.67
C LEU A 15 -2.19 -13.50 -7.02
N ARG A 16 -1.18 -12.66 -7.25
CA ARG A 16 -0.44 -12.60 -8.53
C ARG A 16 -1.31 -12.21 -9.73
N SER A 17 -2.49 -11.66 -9.46
CA SER A 17 -3.47 -11.17 -10.45
C SER A 17 -3.36 -9.65 -10.54
N GLU A 18 -2.39 -9.18 -11.28
CA GLU A 18 -2.20 -7.75 -11.52
C GLU A 18 -3.31 -7.26 -12.46
N VAL A 19 -3.99 -6.17 -12.09
CA VAL A 19 -4.96 -5.51 -12.96
C VAL A 19 -4.20 -4.77 -14.06
N VAL A 20 -4.47 -5.10 -15.31
CA VAL A 20 -3.80 -4.53 -16.49
C VAL A 20 -4.73 -3.69 -17.36
N GLY A 21 -6.02 -3.69 -17.06
CA GLY A 21 -7.00 -2.86 -17.74
C GLY A 21 -8.35 -2.93 -17.07
N ILE A 22 -9.09 -1.83 -17.13
CA ILE A 22 -10.45 -1.75 -16.64
C ILE A 22 -11.28 -1.02 -17.70
N SER A 23 -12.45 -1.56 -18.03
CA SER A 23 -13.41 -0.89 -18.88
C SER A 23 -14.80 -0.96 -18.27
N LYS A 24 -15.67 -0.04 -18.69
CA LYS A 24 -17.08 -0.05 -18.35
C LYS A 24 -17.88 -0.33 -19.63
N ASP A 25 -18.80 -1.28 -19.55
CA ASP A 25 -19.71 -1.55 -20.65
C ASP A 25 -20.99 -0.73 -20.46
N ASP A 26 -21.08 0.40 -21.16
CA ASP A 26 -22.23 1.31 -21.07
C ASP A 26 -23.46 0.79 -21.85
N LEU A 27 -23.35 -0.32 -22.58
CA LEU A 27 -24.41 -0.89 -23.41
C LEU A 27 -25.03 -2.16 -22.79
N GLU A 28 -24.26 -2.98 -22.08
CA GLU A 28 -24.73 -4.18 -21.38
C GLU A 28 -24.56 -4.06 -19.85
N ASN A 29 -25.69 -3.84 -19.15
CA ASN A 29 -25.87 -4.08 -17.71
C ASN A 29 -25.08 -3.21 -16.70
N ASP A 30 -24.44 -2.11 -17.13
CA ASP A 30 -23.75 -1.14 -16.23
C ASP A 30 -22.69 -1.83 -15.34
N VAL A 31 -21.94 -2.77 -15.92
CA VAL A 31 -20.89 -3.52 -15.23
C VAL A 31 -19.49 -3.08 -15.65
N PHE A 32 -18.54 -3.21 -14.71
CA PHE A 32 -17.12 -3.08 -14.97
C PHE A 32 -16.52 -4.41 -15.36
N LYS A 33 -15.61 -4.38 -16.34
CA LYS A 33 -14.78 -5.50 -16.78
C LYS A 33 -13.33 -5.23 -16.39
N ILE A 34 -12.77 -6.05 -15.52
CA ILE A 34 -11.39 -5.95 -15.04
C ILE A 34 -10.57 -7.04 -15.70
N LYS A 35 -9.59 -6.66 -16.51
CA LYS A 35 -8.63 -7.59 -17.10
C LYS A 35 -7.43 -7.74 -16.19
N ILE A 36 -7.04 -8.98 -15.91
CA ILE A 36 -5.82 -9.30 -15.17
C ILE A 36 -4.71 -9.85 -16.09
N ASN A 37 -3.49 -9.87 -15.58
CA ASN A 37 -2.25 -10.20 -16.30
C ASN A 37 -2.21 -11.59 -16.95
N ASP A 38 -3.03 -12.56 -16.51
CA ASP A 38 -3.15 -13.88 -17.14
C ASP A 38 -4.19 -13.94 -18.28
N GLY A 39 -4.88 -12.82 -18.54
CA GLY A 39 -5.89 -12.70 -19.58
C GLY A 39 -7.33 -12.93 -19.11
N GLU A 40 -7.56 -13.36 -17.86
CA GLU A 40 -8.90 -13.47 -17.30
C GLU A 40 -9.59 -12.09 -17.22
N VAL A 41 -10.91 -12.08 -17.39
CA VAL A 41 -11.77 -10.90 -17.22
C VAL A 41 -12.76 -11.16 -16.09
N ILE A 42 -12.73 -10.28 -15.08
CA ILE A 42 -13.61 -10.31 -13.93
C ILE A 42 -14.67 -9.22 -14.11
N GLU A 43 -15.94 -9.61 -14.01
CA GLU A 43 -17.07 -8.68 -14.07
C GLU A 43 -17.56 -8.31 -12.66
N THR A 44 -17.78 -7.02 -12.43
CA THR A 44 -18.29 -6.52 -11.14
C THR A 44 -19.12 -5.26 -11.32
N LYS A 45 -20.01 -4.97 -10.36
CA LYS A 45 -20.78 -3.72 -10.32
C LYS A 45 -20.01 -2.56 -9.68
N TYR A 46 -19.06 -2.88 -8.81
CA TYR A 46 -18.32 -1.88 -8.05
C TYR A 46 -16.84 -2.24 -7.97
N ILE A 47 -16.01 -1.20 -7.99
CA ILE A 47 -14.57 -1.28 -7.82
C ILE A 47 -14.17 -0.36 -6.68
N ILE A 48 -13.36 -0.88 -5.75
CA ILE A 48 -12.72 -0.09 -4.71
C ILE A 48 -11.22 -0.06 -5.02
N ASN A 49 -10.69 1.10 -5.34
CA ASN A 49 -9.26 1.27 -5.59
C ASN A 49 -8.50 1.37 -4.26
N ALA A 50 -7.78 0.29 -3.91
CA ALA A 50 -6.91 0.21 -2.74
C ALA A 50 -5.45 -0.13 -3.13
N ALA A 51 -4.99 0.29 -4.31
CA ALA A 51 -3.69 -0.08 -4.87
C ALA A 51 -2.48 0.67 -4.27
N GLY A 52 -2.67 1.41 -3.18
CA GLY A 52 -1.59 2.11 -2.48
C GLY A 52 -0.86 3.13 -3.38
N VAL A 53 0.46 3.01 -3.50
CA VAL A 53 1.30 3.92 -4.32
C VAL A 53 1.02 3.83 -5.82
N TYR A 54 0.19 2.87 -6.27
CA TYR A 54 -0.23 2.71 -7.66
C TYR A 54 -1.70 3.11 -7.89
N ALA A 55 -2.34 3.77 -6.91
CA ALA A 55 -3.76 4.13 -7.01
C ALA A 55 -4.04 5.10 -8.18
N ASP A 56 -3.10 5.99 -8.50
CA ASP A 56 -3.15 6.84 -9.70
C ASP A 56 -3.19 6.00 -10.99
N LYS A 57 -2.33 4.98 -11.11
CA LYS A 57 -2.31 4.12 -12.29
C LYS A 57 -3.62 3.38 -12.49
N ILE A 58 -4.22 2.84 -11.43
CA ILE A 58 -5.53 2.16 -11.50
C ILE A 58 -6.65 3.13 -11.85
N HIS A 59 -6.65 4.33 -11.26
CA HIS A 59 -7.61 5.38 -11.58
C HIS A 59 -7.55 5.74 -13.07
N ASN A 60 -6.35 5.99 -13.58
CA ASN A 60 -6.10 6.41 -14.96
C ASN A 60 -6.38 5.31 -16.01
N MET A 61 -6.74 4.08 -15.60
CA MET A 61 -7.22 3.04 -16.53
C MET A 61 -8.67 3.27 -16.98
N ILE A 62 -9.48 4.03 -16.23
CA ILE A 62 -10.92 4.19 -16.47
C ILE A 62 -11.25 5.60 -16.95
N CYS A 63 -10.46 6.60 -16.56
CA CYS A 63 -10.73 8.00 -16.85
C CYS A 63 -9.44 8.76 -17.19
N GLU A 64 -9.61 10.02 -17.58
CA GLU A 64 -8.50 10.95 -17.82
C GLU A 64 -7.63 11.10 -16.56
N GLU A 65 -6.35 11.37 -16.77
CA GLU A 65 -5.37 11.55 -15.69
C GLU A 65 -5.70 12.79 -14.85
N GLU A 66 -6.29 12.56 -13.67
CA GLU A 66 -6.68 13.63 -12.74
C GLU A 66 -5.63 13.87 -11.66
N PHE A 67 -4.87 12.83 -11.27
CA PHE A 67 -3.82 12.94 -10.28
C PHE A 67 -2.67 11.96 -10.52
N LYS A 68 -1.53 12.27 -9.92
CA LYS A 68 -0.31 11.46 -9.92
C LYS A 68 0.26 11.32 -8.52
N ILE A 69 0.73 10.13 -8.17
CA ILE A 69 1.39 9.84 -6.90
C ILE A 69 2.90 9.90 -7.10
N THR A 70 3.58 10.71 -6.28
CA THR A 70 5.04 10.71 -6.14
C THR A 70 5.42 10.00 -4.83
N PRO A 71 5.90 8.75 -4.86
CA PRO A 71 6.20 8.01 -3.64
C PRO A 71 7.47 8.54 -2.96
N ILE A 72 7.47 8.48 -1.62
CA ILE A 72 8.64 8.77 -0.78
C ILE A 72 9.09 7.46 -0.15
N ARG A 73 10.34 7.06 -0.41
CA ARG A 73 10.98 5.89 0.18
C ARG A 73 11.52 6.24 1.55
N GLY A 74 11.38 5.30 2.48
CA GLY A 74 11.94 5.38 3.81
C GLY A 74 12.64 4.07 4.18
N GLU A 75 13.86 4.17 4.67
CA GLU A 75 14.72 3.07 5.07
C GLU A 75 14.93 3.08 6.58
N TYR A 76 15.00 1.89 7.18
CA TYR A 76 15.17 1.70 8.61
C TYR A 76 16.43 0.89 8.90
N TYR A 77 17.16 1.28 9.93
CA TYR A 77 18.15 0.43 10.57
C TYR A 77 17.48 -0.50 11.57
N VAL A 78 17.86 -1.77 11.55
CA VAL A 78 17.53 -2.75 12.59
C VAL A 78 18.75 -2.93 13.48
N ILE A 79 18.64 -2.57 14.75
CA ILE A 79 19.74 -2.62 15.71
C ILE A 79 19.63 -3.88 16.56
N ASP A 80 20.74 -4.54 16.87
CA ASP A 80 20.76 -5.81 17.61
C ASP A 80 20.00 -5.77 18.95
N LYS A 81 19.55 -6.95 19.39
CA LYS A 81 18.80 -7.14 20.65
C LYS A 81 19.59 -6.71 21.89
N ASN A 82 20.93 -6.68 21.83
CA ASN A 82 21.75 -6.17 22.94
C ASN A 82 21.46 -4.69 23.27
N GLN A 83 20.96 -3.91 22.30
CA GLN A 83 20.51 -2.52 22.50
C GLN A 83 19.01 -2.42 22.84
N GLY A 84 18.27 -3.52 22.80
CA GLY A 84 16.81 -3.55 22.93
C GLY A 84 16.24 -2.94 24.20
N LYS A 85 17.04 -2.84 25.26
CA LYS A 85 16.65 -2.27 26.55
C LYS A 85 17.01 -0.79 26.72
N LEU A 86 17.62 -0.16 25.72
CA LEU A 86 17.97 1.26 25.78
C LEU A 86 16.72 2.16 25.76
N PHE A 87 15.67 1.74 25.06
CA PHE A 87 14.37 2.43 25.00
C PHE A 87 13.23 1.45 25.20
N ASN A 88 12.31 1.77 26.12
CA ASN A 88 11.12 0.96 26.38
C ASN A 88 9.86 1.48 25.67
N ASN A 89 9.96 2.65 25.03
CA ASN A 89 8.86 3.33 24.36
C ASN A 89 9.34 3.86 23.01
N THR A 90 8.40 4.06 22.08
CA THR A 90 8.68 4.79 20.84
C THR A 90 9.02 6.24 21.16
N VAL A 91 10.18 6.69 20.70
CA VAL A 91 10.64 8.07 20.86
C VAL A 91 10.59 8.76 19.51
N PHE A 92 9.87 9.87 19.45
CA PHE A 92 9.85 10.79 18.31
C PHE A 92 10.65 12.03 18.62
N GLN A 93 11.24 12.62 17.59
CA GLN A 93 11.71 13.98 17.66
C GLN A 93 10.51 14.94 17.70
N CYS A 94 10.71 16.13 18.26
CA CYS A 94 9.73 17.20 18.10
C CYS A 94 9.56 17.50 16.59
N PRO A 95 8.33 17.68 16.09
CA PRO A 95 8.09 17.96 14.68
C PRO A 95 8.90 19.17 14.20
N SER A 96 9.47 19.06 13.02
CA SER A 96 10.13 20.16 12.30
C SER A 96 9.34 20.51 11.04
N LYS A 97 9.80 21.50 10.27
CA LYS A 97 9.26 21.79 8.92
C LYS A 97 9.34 20.58 7.98
N LEU A 98 10.25 19.65 8.24
CA LEU A 98 10.44 18.41 7.45
C LEU A 98 9.61 17.23 8.00
N GLY A 99 8.72 17.47 8.97
CA GLY A 99 7.88 16.45 9.59
C GLY A 99 8.45 15.89 10.90
N LYS A 100 8.00 14.69 11.28
CA LYS A 100 8.34 14.04 12.56
C LYS A 100 9.77 13.50 12.63
N GLY A 101 10.46 13.39 11.49
CA GLY A 101 11.83 12.92 11.41
C GLY A 101 12.00 11.45 11.79
N VAL A 102 13.23 11.10 12.17
CA VAL A 102 13.63 9.74 12.56
C VAL A 102 13.11 9.40 13.96
N LEU A 103 12.42 8.26 14.08
CA LEU A 103 12.00 7.67 15.34
C LEU A 103 12.95 6.54 15.77
N VAL A 104 12.90 6.22 17.06
CA VAL A 104 13.46 4.99 17.62
C VAL A 104 12.34 4.22 18.30
N THR A 105 12.17 2.94 17.99
CA THR A 105 11.12 2.12 18.62
C THR A 105 11.57 0.69 18.89
N PRO A 106 11.20 0.12 20.05
CA PRO A 106 11.37 -1.31 20.30
C PRO A 106 10.40 -2.14 19.45
N THR A 107 10.92 -3.23 18.90
CA THR A 107 10.12 -4.22 18.16
C THR A 107 9.64 -5.34 19.08
N VAL A 108 8.65 -6.10 18.62
CA VAL A 108 8.15 -7.30 19.32
C VAL A 108 9.20 -8.40 19.52
N HIS A 109 10.30 -8.36 18.76
CA HIS A 109 11.39 -9.33 18.85
C HIS A 109 12.52 -8.89 19.81
N GLY A 110 12.36 -7.74 20.47
CA GLY A 110 13.30 -7.22 21.47
C GLY A 110 14.50 -6.49 20.89
N ASN A 111 14.53 -6.21 19.58
CA ASN A 111 15.51 -5.34 18.93
C ASN A 111 14.93 -3.92 18.73
N LEU A 112 15.77 -2.93 18.42
CA LEU A 112 15.31 -1.58 18.09
C LEU A 112 15.27 -1.39 16.56
N ILE A 113 14.38 -0.51 16.09
CA ILE A 113 14.48 0.06 14.76
C ILE A 113 14.66 1.58 14.85
N VAL A 114 15.45 2.13 13.93
CA VAL A 114 15.73 3.55 13.80
C VAL A 114 15.45 3.99 12.36
N GLY A 115 14.58 4.98 12.18
CA GLY A 115 14.21 5.48 10.85
C GLY A 115 12.84 6.15 10.85
N PRO A 116 12.19 6.30 9.69
CA PRO A 116 12.81 6.18 8.38
C PRO A 116 13.59 7.44 8.01
N ASN A 117 14.48 7.34 7.01
CA ASN A 117 14.83 8.51 6.20
C ASN A 117 13.66 8.88 5.26
N ALA A 118 13.81 9.91 4.44
CA ALA A 118 12.79 10.32 3.47
C ALA A 118 13.47 10.70 2.15
N GLU A 119 13.33 9.84 1.15
CA GLU A 119 13.87 10.03 -0.19
C GLU A 119 12.70 10.07 -1.19
N THR A 120 12.53 11.20 -1.88
CA THR A 120 11.56 11.29 -2.98
C THR A 120 12.04 10.45 -4.15
N ILE A 121 11.20 9.55 -4.65
CA ILE A 121 11.52 8.74 -5.83
C ILE A 121 11.03 9.48 -7.07
N ILE A 122 11.97 9.77 -7.97
CA ILE A 122 11.74 10.48 -9.24
C ILE A 122 12.03 9.48 -10.36
N ASP A 123 11.11 8.55 -10.56
CA ASP A 123 11.10 7.60 -11.68
C ASP A 123 9.80 7.77 -12.48
#